data_AF-A0A1C4GY67-F1
#
_entry.id   AF-A0A1C4GY67-F1
#
_cell.length_a   1.000
_cell.length_b   1.000
_cell.length_c   1.000
_cell.angle_alpha   90.00
_cell.angle_beta   90.00
_cell.angle_gamma   90.00
#
_symmetry.space_group_name_H-M   'P 1'
#
loop_
_entity.id
_entity.type
_entity.pdbx_description
1 polymer ?
#
loop_
_entity_poly.entity_id
_entity_poly.type
_entity_poly.pdbx_seq_one_letter_code
_entity_poly.pdbx_strand_id
1 'polypeptide(L)'
;METIFGQLFSTFWWMILLFVGLGLFKAFTPFLKGKFGEFAVSVHAKKYLTKDYILLNNCTLPDEQSGTTQIDHILLSPYGIFIIETKNYKGWIFWG
;
A
#
# COMPACT_ATOMS: atom_id res chain seq x y z
N MET A 1 -33.21 15.21 33.96
CA MET A 1 -32.60 14.17 33.10
C MET A 1 -31.96 14.80 31.87
N GLU A 2 -32.71 15.57 31.07
CA GLU A 2 -32.22 16.28 29.86
C GLU A 2 -30.90 17.05 30.05
N THR A 3 -30.76 17.79 31.15
CA THR A 3 -29.56 18.60 31.47
C THR A 3 -28.31 17.77 31.72
N ILE A 4 -28.46 16.60 32.34
CA ILE A 4 -27.35 15.68 32.65
C ILE A 4 -26.85 15.03 31.35
N PHE A 5 -27.76 14.62 30.46
CA PHE A 5 -27.39 14.06 29.15
C PHE A 5 -26.64 15.06 28.27
N GLY A 6 -27.06 16.33 28.25
CA GLY A 6 -26.36 17.39 27.51
C GLY A 6 -24.94 17.66 28.03
N GLN A 7 -24.76 17.69 29.35
CA GLN A 7 -23.43 17.86 29.97
C GLN A 7 -22.50 16.68 29.69
N LEU A 8 -23.01 15.45 29.78
CA LEU A 8 -22.25 14.25 29.42
C LEU A 8 -21.86 14.26 27.95
N PHE A 9 -22.79 14.57 27.04
CA PHE A 9 -22.49 14.65 25.61
C PHE A 9 -21.44 15.72 25.31
N SER A 10 -21.58 16.93 25.87
CA SER A 10 -20.61 18.02 25.72
C SER A 10 -19.21 17.67 26.26
N THR A 11 -19.13 16.80 27.26
CA THR A 11 -17.85 16.33 27.83
C THR A 11 -17.20 15.25 26.98
N PHE A 12 -17.97 14.39 26.31
CA PHE A 12 -17.47 13.17 25.65
C PHE A 12 -17.58 13.15 24.12
N TRP A 13 -18.18 14.16 23.47
CA TRP A 13 -18.36 14.17 22.01
C TRP A 13 -17.04 14.00 21.23
N TRP A 14 -15.92 14.51 21.76
CA TRP A 14 -14.59 14.38 21.16
C TRP A 14 -14.13 12.91 21.05
N MET A 15 -14.64 12.01 21.89
CA MET A 15 -14.36 10.57 21.78
C MET A 15 -14.87 10.01 20.46
N ILE A 16 -15.99 10.54 19.93
CA ILE A 16 -16.51 10.14 18.62
C ILE A 16 -15.48 10.48 17.54
N LEU A 17 -14.91 11.69 17.56
CA LEU A 17 -13.84 12.08 16.64
C LEU A 17 -12.61 11.20 16.78
N LEU A 18 -12.23 10.85 18.02
CA LEU A 18 -11.11 9.95 18.27
C LEU A 18 -11.36 8.56 17.66
N PHE A 19 -12.53 7.96 17.85
CA PHE A 19 -12.87 6.66 17.27
C PHE A 19 -12.92 6.71 15.74
N VAL A 20 -13.48 7.77 15.16
CA VAL A 20 -13.46 7.99 13.70
C VAL A 20 -12.02 8.11 13.20
N GLY A 21 -11.18 8.89 13.88
CA GLY A 21 -9.77 9.05 13.54
C GLY A 21 -8.99 7.73 13.59
N LEU A 22 -9.18 6.93 14.63
CA LEU A 22 -8.57 5.59 14.74
C LEU A 22 -9.08 4.65 13.65
N GLY A 23 -10.38 4.71 13.33
CA GLY A 23 -10.98 3.92 12.25
C GLY A 23 -10.36 4.25 10.90
N LEU A 24 -10.26 5.54 10.56
CA LEU A 24 -9.62 6.02 9.33
C LEU A 24 -8.14 5.65 9.27
N PHE A 25 -7.40 5.81 10.38
CA PHE A 25 -6.00 5.42 10.46
C PHE A 25 -5.79 3.94 10.18
N LYS A 26 -6.62 3.08 10.80
CA LYS A 26 -6.57 1.63 10.58
C LYS A 26 -6.96 1.26 9.15
N ALA A 27 -7.93 1.96 8.55
CA ALA A 27 -8.33 1.75 7.16
C ALA A 27 -7.24 2.15 6.15
N PHE A 28 -6.45 3.18 6.44
CA PHE A 28 -5.39 3.66 5.55
C PHE A 28 -4.06 2.89 5.70
N THR A 29 -3.86 2.21 6.83
CA THR A 29 -2.63 1.47 7.13
C THR A 29 -2.25 0.41 6.06
N PRO A 30 -3.17 -0.42 5.51
CA PRO A 30 -2.83 -1.41 4.48
C PRO A 30 -2.25 -0.78 3.21
N PHE A 31 -2.83 0.34 2.77
CA PHE A 31 -2.36 1.09 1.60
C PHE A 31 -0.92 1.61 1.80
N LEU A 32 -0.64 2.19 2.97
CA LEU A 32 0.70 2.65 3.32
C LEU A 32 1.72 1.49 3.37
N LYS A 33 1.30 0.34 3.90
CA LYS A 33 2.15 -0.86 3.93
C LYS A 33 2.48 -1.36 2.52
N GLY A 34 1.51 -1.38 1.61
CA GLY A 34 1.74 -1.75 0.21
C GLY A 34 2.83 -0.89 -0.43
N LYS A 35 2.64 0.44 -0.39
CA LYS A 35 3.60 1.41 -0.93
C LYS A 35 4.99 1.30 -0.31
N PHE A 36 5.07 1.06 1.00
CA PHE A 36 6.37 0.89 1.67
C PHE A 36 7.09 -0.39 1.19
N GLY A 37 6.34 -1.46 0.91
CA GLY A 37 6.87 -2.68 0.32
C GLY A 37 7.47 -2.42 -1.06
N GLU A 38 6.70 -1.83 -1.97
CA GLU A 38 7.14 -1.49 -3.33
C GLU A 38 8.38 -0.59 -3.30
N PHE A 39 8.37 0.43 -2.43
CA PHE A 39 9.50 1.31 -2.23
C PHE A 39 10.76 0.56 -1.77
N ALA A 40 10.62 -0.34 -0.79
CA ALA A 40 11.73 -1.14 -0.30
C ALA A 40 12.34 -2.00 -1.42
N VAL A 41 11.52 -2.68 -2.22
CA VAL A 41 11.99 -3.49 -3.37
C VAL A 41 12.74 -2.61 -4.37
N SER A 42 12.19 -1.45 -4.73
CA SER A 42 12.83 -0.52 -5.67
C SER A 42 14.19 -0.03 -5.17
N VAL A 43 14.30 0.30 -3.89
CA VAL A 43 15.56 0.72 -3.27
C VAL A 43 16.58 -0.41 -3.26
N HIS A 44 16.17 -1.65 -2.93
CA HIS A 44 17.08 -2.79 -2.93
C HIS A 44 17.57 -3.11 -4.33
N ALA A 45 16.68 -3.14 -5.33
CA ALA A 45 17.04 -3.38 -6.71
C ALA A 45 18.04 -2.33 -7.22
N LYS A 46 17.80 -1.04 -6.98
CA LYS A 46 18.73 0.04 -7.34
C LYS A 46 20.07 -0.04 -6.62
N LYS A 47 20.10 -0.56 -5.39
CA LYS A 47 21.32 -0.67 -4.59
C LYS A 47 22.22 -1.82 -5.03
N TYR A 48 21.65 -2.97 -5.40
CA TYR A 48 22.40 -4.19 -5.64
C TYR A 48 22.60 -4.54 -7.12
N LEU A 49 21.80 -3.98 -8.03
CA LEU A 49 21.92 -4.26 -9.46
C LEU A 49 22.82 -3.24 -10.15
N THR A 50 23.60 -3.71 -11.13
CA THR A 50 24.55 -2.88 -11.89
C THR A 50 23.81 -2.05 -12.96
N LYS A 51 24.54 -1.15 -13.62
CA LYS A 51 24.02 -0.28 -14.70
C LYS A 51 23.40 -1.00 -15.90
N ASP A 52 23.70 -2.28 -16.07
CA ASP A 52 23.18 -3.09 -17.18
C ASP A 52 21.74 -3.56 -16.91
N TYR A 53 21.22 -3.27 -15.72
CA TYR A 53 19.85 -3.53 -15.31
C TYR A 53 19.04 -2.24 -15.33
N ILE A 54 17.85 -2.30 -15.93
CA ILE A 54 16.90 -1.17 -15.97
C ILE A 54 15.67 -1.58 -15.17
N LEU A 55 15.38 -0.81 -14.12
CA LEU A 55 14.21 -1.02 -13.27
C LEU A 55 13.13 0.01 -13.59
N LEU A 56 12.00 -0.47 -14.10
CA LEU A 56 10.78 0.31 -14.28
C LEU A 56 9.84 -0.03 -13.13
N ASN A 57 9.28 0.97 -12.45
CA ASN A 57 8.38 0.75 -11.31
C ASN A 57 7.00 1.32 -11.63
N ASN A 58 5.95 0.70 -11.10
CA ASN A 58 4.55 1.14 -11.21
C ASN A 58 4.11 1.36 -12.67
N CYS A 59 4.37 0.37 -13.51
CA CYS A 59 4.01 0.40 -14.92
C CYS A 59 2.52 0.05 -15.08
N THR A 60 1.70 1.03 -15.44
CA THR A 60 0.29 0.80 -15.79
C THR A 60 0.16 0.53 -17.29
N LEU A 61 -0.34 -0.65 -17.63
CA LEU A 61 -0.56 -1.09 -19.01
C LEU A 61 -2.06 -1.21 -19.28
N PRO A 62 -2.53 -0.87 -20.49
CA PRO A 62 -3.91 -1.15 -20.89
C PRO A 62 -4.13 -2.66 -20.99
N ASP A 63 -5.31 -3.14 -20.59
CA ASP A 63 -5.74 -4.51 -20.85
C ASP A 63 -6.62 -4.60 -22.11
N GLU A 64 -6.84 -5.82 -22.60
CA GLU A 64 -7.63 -6.09 -23.82
C GLU A 64 -9.12 -5.74 -23.67
N GLN A 65 -9.60 -5.51 -22.44
CA GLN A 65 -11.01 -5.29 -22.09
C GLN A 65 -11.29 -3.84 -21.68
N SER A 66 -10.47 -2.89 -22.14
CA SER A 66 -10.58 -1.45 -21.83
C SER A 66 -10.28 -1.06 -20.37
N GLY A 67 -9.72 -1.96 -19.57
CA GLY A 67 -9.18 -1.68 -18.25
C GLY A 67 -7.68 -1.42 -18.27
N THR A 68 -7.07 -1.43 -17.08
CA THR A 68 -5.62 -1.29 -16.93
C THR A 68 -5.12 -2.23 -15.86
N THR A 69 -3.91 -2.78 -16.05
CA THR A 69 -3.19 -3.57 -15.05
C THR A 69 -1.92 -2.84 -14.64
N GLN A 70 -1.66 -2.76 -13.35
CA GLN A 70 -0.39 -2.26 -12.83
C GLN A 70 0.58 -3.43 -12.62
N ILE A 71 1.81 -3.25 -13.09
CA ILE A 71 2.95 -4.09 -12.75
C ILE A 71 3.85 -3.30 -11.79
N ASP A 72 4.08 -3.85 -10.59
CA ASP A 72 4.85 -3.16 -9.55
C ASP A 72 6.28 -2.87 -9.98
N HIS A 73 6.99 -3.89 -10.50
CA HIS A 73 8.33 -3.70 -11.05
C HIS A 73 8.60 -4.58 -12.28
N ILE A 74 9.14 -3.95 -13.33
CA ILE A 74 9.72 -4.61 -14.49
C ILE A 74 11.22 -4.39 -14.45
N LEU A 75 11.98 -5.48 -14.36
CA LEU A 75 13.43 -5.46 -14.37
C LEU A 75 13.94 -6.02 -15.70
N LEU A 76 14.50 -5.14 -16.53
CA LEU A 76 15.20 -5.52 -17.75
C LEU A 76 16.64 -5.85 -17.39
N SER A 77 17.10 -7.04 -17.76
CA SER A 77 18.47 -7.51 -17.54
C SER A 77 19.11 -8.04 -18.83
N PRO A 78 20.43 -8.21 -18.86
CA PRO A 78 21.12 -8.91 -19.95
C PRO A 78 20.66 -10.37 -20.15
N TYR A 79 19.99 -10.96 -19.15
CA TYR A 79 19.55 -12.36 -19.15
C TYR A 79 18.05 -12.53 -19.45
N GLY A 80 17.30 -11.43 -19.57
CA GLY A 80 15.85 -11.46 -19.78
C GLY A 80 15.09 -10.39 -18.99
N ILE A 81 13.77 -10.52 -19.00
CA ILE A 81 12.82 -9.61 -18.35
C ILE A 81 12.24 -10.30 -17.12
N PHE A 82 12.33 -9.66 -15.96
CA PHE A 82 11.71 -10.13 -14.73
C PHE A 82 10.55 -9.24 -14.33
N ILE A 83 9.42 -9.86 -14.01
CA ILE A 83 8.25 -9.21 -13.43
C ILE A 83 8.24 -9.50 -11.95
N ILE A 84 8.29 -8.46 -11.12
CA ILE A 84 8.35 -8.57 -9.66
C ILE A 84 7.09 -7.93 -9.09
N GLU A 85 6.27 -8.75 -8.44
CA GLU A 85 5.07 -8.32 -7.72
C GLU A 85 5.37 -8.21 -6.23
N THR A 86 4.96 -7.11 -5.58
CA THR A 86 5.27 -6.86 -4.18
C THR A 86 4.07 -7.11 -3.27
N LYS A 87 4.17 -8.12 -2.41
CA LYS A 87 3.18 -8.40 -1.35
C LYS A 87 3.77 -8.17 0.04
N ASN A 88 3.48 -7.03 0.64
CA ASN A 88 3.93 -6.69 2.00
C ASN A 88 2.96 -7.20 3.08
N TYR A 89 2.89 -8.52 3.24
CA TYR A 89 2.08 -9.19 4.27
C TYR A 89 2.95 -9.88 5.34
N LYS A 90 2.36 -10.13 6.50
CA LYS A 90 2.96 -10.92 7.59
C LYS A 90 2.10 -12.15 7.87
N GLY A 91 2.73 -13.26 8.26
CA GLY A 91 2.04 -14.52 8.56
C GLY A 91 1.99 -15.47 7.38
N TRP A 92 1.08 -16.44 7.43
CA TRP A 92 0.88 -17.40 6.35
C TRP A 92 0.20 -16.72 5.15
N ILE A 93 0.88 -16.75 4.01
CA ILE A 93 0.36 -16.21 2.76
C ILE A 93 -0.17 -17.38 1.94
N PHE A 94 -1.49 -17.46 1.82
CA PHE A 94 -2.15 -18.40 0.95
C PHE A 94 -2.42 -17.71 -0.38
N TRP A 95 -1.93 -18.30 -1.46
CA TRP A 95 -2.29 -17.89 -2.82
C TRP A 95 -3.58 -18.61 -3.21
N GLY A 96 -4.53 -17.86 -3.76
CA GLY A 96 -5.76 -18.34 -4.37
C GLY A 96 -5.90 -17.78 -5.77
#